data_AF-A0A919AAQ1-F1
#
_entry.id   AF-A0A919AAQ1-F1
#
_cell.length_a   1.000
_cell.length_b   1.000
_cell.length_c   1.000
_cell.angle_alpha   90.00
_cell.angle_beta   90.00
_cell.angle_gamma   90.00
#
_symmetry.space_group_name_H-M   'P 1'
#
loop_
_entity.id
_entity.type
_entity.pdbx_description
1 polymer ?
#
loop_
_entity_poly.entity_id
_entity_poly.type
_entity_poly.pdbx_seq_one_letter_code
_entity_poly.pdbx_strand_id
1 'polypeptide(L)' 'MGIEYPGGGMPAQASVPLPAGRWRVRAAHTEVDEENRVGLVQLLPTES' A
#
# COMPACT_ATOMS: atom_id res chain seq x y z
N MET A 1 9.17 -0.41 5.76
CA MET A 1 8.31 -1.59 5.98
C MET A 1 8.83 -2.32 7.21
N GLY A 2 7.97 -2.79 8.11
CA GLY A 2 8.39 -3.44 9.36
C GLY A 2 8.34 -2.56 10.62
N ILE A 3 7.41 -1.60 10.67
CA ILE A 3 7.11 -0.88 11.90
C ILE A 3 6.00 -1.65 12.62
N GLU A 4 6.19 -1.92 13.90
CA GLU A 4 5.21 -2.58 14.75
C GLU A 4 3.93 -1.73 14.87
N TYR A 5 2.76 -2.38 14.97
CA TYR A 5 1.53 -1.65 15.24
C TYR A 5 1.54 -1.05 16.65
N PRO A 6 0.91 0.12 16.87
CA PRO A 6 0.54 0.55 18.21
C PRO A 6 -0.37 -0.52 18.84
N GLY A 7 0.11 -1.19 19.89
CA GLY A 7 -0.55 -2.36 20.49
C GLY A 7 0.23 -3.68 20.36
N GLY A 8 1.33 -3.68 19.61
CA GLY A 8 2.24 -4.81 19.47
C GLY A 8 1.94 -5.71 18.27
N GLY A 9 2.97 -6.42 17.81
CA GLY A 9 2.86 -7.35 16.70
C GLY A 9 3.19 -6.72 15.34
N MET A 10 3.85 -7.52 14.50
CA MET A 10 4.25 -7.09 13.16
C MET A 10 3.08 -7.21 12.17
N PRO A 11 2.84 -6.20 11.33
CA PRO A 11 1.85 -6.32 10.27
C PRO A 11 2.19 -7.48 9.34
N ALA A 12 1.22 -8.36 9.10
CA ALA A 12 1.34 -9.38 8.08
C ALA A 12 1.63 -8.72 6.73
N GLN A 13 2.63 -9.22 6.02
CA GLN A 13 3.03 -8.70 4.71
C GLN A 13 2.33 -9.52 3.61
N ALA A 14 1.69 -8.86 2.65
CA ALA A 14 1.13 -9.50 1.47
C ALA A 14 2.04 -9.25 0.27
N SER A 15 2.84 -10.25 -0.10
CA SER A 15 3.71 -10.16 -1.29
C SER A 15 2.86 -10.02 -2.56
N VAL A 16 3.15 -8.99 -3.36
CA VAL A 16 2.49 -8.76 -4.65
C VAL A 16 3.51 -9.02 -5.77
N PRO A 17 3.33 -10.04 -6.62
CA PRO A 17 4.22 -10.27 -7.75
C PRO A 17 4.04 -9.16 -8.78
N LEU A 18 5.10 -8.42 -9.07
CA LEU A 18 5.10 -7.33 -10.04
C LEU A 18 6.25 -7.51 -11.03
N PRO A 19 6.01 -7.45 -12.35
CA PRO A 19 7.08 -7.53 -13.32
C PRO A 19 7.94 -6.26 -13.25
N ALA A 20 9.24 -6.43 -13.55
CA ALA A 20 10.17 -5.33 -13.64
C ALA A 20 9.74 -4.37 -14.76
N GLY A 21 9.86 -3.06 -14.51
CA GLY A 21 9.46 -2.05 -15.47
C GLY A 21 9.25 -0.69 -14.82
N ARG A 22 8.75 0.25 -15.62
CA ARG A 22 8.37 1.59 -15.15
C ARG A 22 6.87 1.64 -14.95
N TRP A 23 6.47 2.22 -13.82
CA TRP A 23 5.08 2.35 -13.42
C TRP A 23 4.79 3.78 -13.03
N ARG A 24 3.65 4.30 -13.46
CA ARG A 24 3.08 5.50 -12.87
C ARG A 24 2.31 5.10 -11.62
N VAL A 25 2.72 5.63 -10.47
CA VAL A 25 2.08 5.34 -9.19
C VAL A 25 0.99 6.37 -8.92
N ARG A 26 -0.20 5.91 -8.55
CA ARG A 26 -1.25 6.73 -7.94
C ARG A 26 -1.50 6.23 -6.53
N ALA A 27 -1.63 7.15 -5.58
CA ALA A 27 -1.97 6.83 -4.21
C ALA A 27 -3.19 7.67 -3.78
N ALA A 28 -4.15 7.02 -3.14
CA ALA A 28 -5.30 7.63 -2.49
C ALA A 28 -5.42 7.07 -1.08
N HIS A 29 -6.01 7.83 -0.17
CA HIS A 29 -6.36 7.33 1.16
C HIS A 29 -7.74 7.84 1.55
N THR A 30 -8.40 7.09 2.42
CA THR A 30 -9.67 7.45 3.04
C THR A 30 -9.65 7.01 4.50
N GLU A 31 -10.33 7.77 5.34
CA GLU A 31 -10.55 7.45 6.75
C GLU A 31 -11.99 6.97 6.86
N VAL A 32 -12.18 5.78 7.42
CA VAL A 32 -13.50 5.18 7.62
C VAL A 32 -14.06 5.63 8.98
N ASP A 33 -13.20 5.68 10.00
CA ASP A 33 -13.47 6.18 11.35
C ASP A 33 -12.13 6.58 12.03
N GLU A 34 -12.16 6.90 13.33
CA GLU A 34 -10.98 7.31 14.11
C GLU A 34 -9.87 6.23 14.15
N GLU A 35 -10.23 4.96 14.04
CA GLU A 35 -9.32 3.82 14.17
C GLU A 35 -8.99 3.17 12.82
N ASN A 36 -9.86 3.31 11.81
CA ASN A 36 -9.74 2.67 10.52
C ASN A 36 -9.37 3.66 9.40
N ARG A 37 -8.20 3.42 8.81
CA ARG A 37 -7.71 4.14 7.64
C ARG A 37 -7.36 3.16 6.53
N VAL A 38 -7.76 3.49 5.31
CA VAL A 38 -7.51 2.66 4.13
C VAL A 38 -6.68 3.45 3.13
N GLY A 39 -5.53 2.91 2.75
CA GLY A 39 -4.71 3.40 1.66
C GLY A 39 -4.87 2.53 0.41
N LEU A 40 -5.02 3.16 -0.75
CA LEU A 40 -5.02 2.50 -2.05
C LEU A 40 -3.82 2.97 -2.87
N VAL A 41 -3.01 2.03 -3.34
CA VAL A 41 -1.93 2.29 -4.30
C VAL A 41 -2.29 1.58 -5.61
N GLN A 42 -2.30 2.34 -6.70
CA GLN A 42 -2.49 1.82 -8.05
C GLN A 42 -1.20 2.00 -8.86
N LEU A 43 -0.75 0.90 -9.46
CA LEU A 43 0.34 0.89 -10.43
C LEU A 43 -0.25 0.91 -11.84
N LEU A 44 -0.02 2.00 -12.56
CA LEU A 44 -0.46 2.15 -13.93
C LEU A 44 0.73 1.96 -14.88
N PRO A 45 0.57 1.23 -16.00
CA PRO A 45 1.58 1.19 -17.04
C PRO A 45 1.92 2.62 -17.48
N THR A 46 3.21 2.90 -17.67
CA THR A 46 3.61 4.09 -18.42
C THR A 46 3.39 3.80 -19.90
N GLU A 47 2.71 4.69 -20.62
CA GLU A 47 2.66 4.61 -22.08
C GLU A 47 4.11 4.57 -22.61
N SER A 48 4.36 3.66 -23.56
CA SER A 48 5.67 3.44 -24.17
C SER A 48 6.00 4.53 -25.18
#